data_AF-A0A382G006-F1
#
_entry.id   AF-A0A382G006-F1
#
_cell.length_a   1.000
_cell.length_b   1.000
_cell.length_c   1.000
_cell.angle_alpha   90.00
_cell.angle_beta   90.00
_cell.angle_gamma   90.00
#
_symmetry.space_group_name_H-M   'P 1'
#
loop_
_entity.id
_entity.type
_entity.pdbx_description
1 polymer ?
#
loop_
_entity_poly.entity_id
_entity_poly.type
_entity_poly.pdbx_seq_one_letter_code
_entity_poly.pdbx_strand_id
1 'polypeptide(L)' 'MSETQKPRLRLASDAELPEHLRSRNDLVTRVFGHNAVLYEKWMDWYRPLVRDGSVTSRLKEILRLRVAQLNTCDF' A
#
# COMPACT_ATOMS: atom_id res chain seq x y z
N MET A 1 -6.05 22.93 -7.71
CA MET A 1 -4.99 22.43 -6.82
C MET A 1 -5.69 21.74 -5.66
N SER A 2 -5.70 20.40 -5.66
CA SER A 2 -6.46 19.61 -4.69
C SER A 2 -5.84 19.73 -3.31
N GLU A 3 -6.63 20.06 -2.28
CA GLU A 3 -6.23 19.91 -0.89
C GLU A 3 -5.74 18.48 -0.68
N THR A 4 -4.52 18.32 -0.16
CA THR A 4 -3.95 17.00 0.12
C THR A 4 -4.88 16.27 1.09
N GLN A 5 -5.64 15.30 0.58
CA GLN A 5 -6.63 14.58 1.35
C GLN A 5 -5.92 13.85 2.49
N LYS A 6 -6.04 14.40 3.71
CA LYS A 6 -5.42 13.81 4.89
C LYS A 6 -6.09 12.45 5.15
N PRO A 7 -5.31 11.42 5.48
CA PRO A 7 -5.89 10.12 5.80
C PRO A 7 -6.85 10.29 7.00
N ARG A 8 -8.02 9.64 6.93
CA ARG A 8 -9.02 9.65 8.00
C ARG A 8 -8.46 9.11 9.32
N LEU A 9 -7.58 8.12 9.21
CA LEU A 9 -6.81 7.58 10.33
C LEU A 9 -5.48 8.31 10.41
N ARG A 10 -5.01 8.59 11.63
CA ARG A 10 -3.63 9.08 11.82
C ARG A 10 -2.63 8.06 11.26
N LEU A 11 -1.47 8.52 10.84
CA LEU A 11 -0.38 7.62 10.47
C LEU A 11 0.22 6.97 11.74
N ALA A 12 0.63 5.71 11.62
CA ALA A 12 1.32 4.99 12.70
C ALA A 12 2.76 5.51 12.87
N SER A 13 3.16 5.74 14.12
CA SER A 13 4.53 6.08 14.51
C SER A 13 5.45 4.85 14.51
N ASP A 14 6.76 5.05 14.63
CA ASP A 14 7.73 3.94 14.71
C ASP A 14 7.49 3.03 15.92
N ALA A 15 6.99 3.59 17.02
CA ALA A 15 6.70 2.86 18.24
C ALA A 15 5.56 1.84 18.04
N GLU A 16 4.68 2.08 17.08
CA GLU A 16 3.51 1.25 16.78
C GLU A 16 3.79 0.20 15.70
N LEU A 17 4.89 0.35 14.96
CA LEU A 17 5.32 -0.61 13.97
C LEU A 17 6.17 -1.72 14.61
N PRO A 18 6.00 -2.97 14.16
CA PRO A 18 6.99 -4.03 14.37
C PRO A 18 8.37 -3.59 13.88
N GLU A 19 9.41 -4.05 14.56
CA GLU A 19 10.80 -3.64 14.32
C GLU A 19 11.21 -3.73 12.85
N HIS A 20 10.87 -4.83 12.18
CA HIS A 20 11.22 -5.08 10.79
C HIS A 20 10.46 -4.19 9.77
N LEU A 21 9.39 -3.50 10.20
CA LEU A 21 8.64 -2.54 9.38
C LEU A 21 9.05 -1.09 9.62
N ARG A 22 9.79 -0.79 10.70
CA ARG A 22 10.21 0.59 11.04
C ARG A 22 11.13 1.22 10.00
N SER A 23 11.89 0.41 9.27
CA SER A 23 12.75 0.88 8.18
C SER A 23 11.99 1.29 6.92
N ARG A 24 10.68 1.02 6.84
CA ARG A 24 9.85 1.39 5.69
C ARG A 24 9.29 2.81 5.84
N ASN A 25 9.46 3.59 4.78
CA ASN A 25 9.00 4.98 4.72
C ASN A 25 7.78 5.19 3.80
N ASP A 26 7.18 4.11 3.28
CA ASP A 26 5.99 4.23 2.43
C ASP A 26 4.71 4.51 3.25
N LEU A 27 3.83 5.35 2.69
CA LEU A 27 2.58 5.76 3.34
C LEU A 27 1.65 4.57 3.63
N VAL A 28 1.66 3.54 2.79
CA VAL A 28 0.82 2.34 2.97
C VAL A 28 1.18 1.64 4.28
N THR A 29 2.46 1.43 4.54
CA THR A 29 2.95 0.83 5.80
C THR A 29 2.48 1.66 7.01
N ARG A 30 2.51 2.99 6.91
CA ARG A 30 2.07 3.90 7.99
C ARG A 30 0.56 3.91 8.19
N VAL A 31 -0.23 3.77 7.13
CA VAL A 31 -1.70 3.69 7.19
C VAL A 31 -2.15 2.41 7.88
N PHE A 32 -1.53 1.27 7.54
CA PHE A 32 -1.85 -0.02 8.14
C PHE A 32 -1.08 -0.32 9.43
N GLY A 33 -0.17 0.56 9.87
CA GLY A 33 0.71 0.28 11.00
C GLY A 33 0.00 0.03 12.33
N HIS A 34 -1.23 0.53 12.50
CA HIS A 34 -2.08 0.21 13.65
C HIS A 34 -2.51 -1.25 13.72
N ASN A 35 -2.37 -1.98 12.62
CA ASN A 35 -2.65 -3.41 12.50
C ASN A 35 -1.63 -4.05 11.53
N ALA A 36 -0.40 -4.19 12.00
CA ALA A 36 0.68 -4.76 11.20
C ALA A 36 0.42 -6.20 10.74
N VAL A 37 -0.32 -7.00 11.53
CA VAL A 37 -0.71 -8.37 11.14
C VAL A 37 -1.57 -8.35 9.87
N LEU A 38 -2.55 -7.44 9.80
CA LEU A 38 -3.36 -7.27 8.60
C LEU A 38 -2.51 -6.85 7.40
N TYR A 39 -1.58 -5.90 7.59
CA TYR A 39 -0.67 -5.46 6.54
C TYR A 39 0.19 -6.59 5.99
N GLU A 40 0.79 -7.38 6.87
CA GLU A 40 1.64 -8.51 6.51
C GLU A 40 0.85 -9.56 5.73
N LYS A 41 -0.36 -9.93 6.22
CA LYS A 41 -1.23 -10.88 5.50
C LYS A 41 -1.69 -10.34 4.15
N TRP A 42 -1.97 -9.05 4.05
CA TRP A 42 -2.26 -8.42 2.77
C TRP A 42 -1.06 -8.48 1.82
N MET A 43 0.16 -8.24 2.33
CA MET A 43 1.38 -8.32 1.53
C MET A 43 1.72 -9.75 1.09
N ASP A 44 1.49 -10.76 1.94
CA ASP A 44 1.65 -12.17 1.59
C ASP A 44 0.75 -12.55 0.40
N TRP A 45 -0.48 -12.04 0.39
CA TRP A 45 -1.41 -12.23 -0.72
C TRP A 45 -1.07 -11.38 -1.96
N TYR A 46 -0.70 -10.12 -1.78
CA TYR A 46 -0.55 -9.15 -2.86
C TYR A 46 0.78 -9.28 -3.63
N ARG A 47 1.89 -9.56 -2.93
CA ARG A 47 3.23 -9.60 -3.53
C ARG A 47 3.34 -10.58 -4.70
N PRO A 48 2.83 -11.83 -4.59
CA PRO A 48 2.88 -12.76 -5.71
C PRO A 48 2.16 -12.24 -6.95
N LEU A 49 1.01 -11.57 -6.79
CA LEU A 49 0.25 -11.03 -7.93
C LEU A 49 1.02 -9.93 -8.67
N VAL A 50 1.78 -9.11 -7.94
CA VAL A 50 2.57 -8.02 -8.52
C VAL A 50 3.86 -8.53 -9.14
N ARG A 51 4.60 -9.37 -8.41
CA ARG A 51 5.96 -9.78 -8.79
C ARG A 51 5.99 -11.02 -9.67
N ASP A 52 5.12 -11.97 -9.36
CA ASP A 52 5.17 -13.31 -9.93
C ASP A 52 4.04 -13.48 -10.96
N GLY A 53 4.27 -14.28 -11.99
CA GLY A 53 3.28 -14.57 -13.03
C GLY A 53 3.72 -14.21 -14.45
N SER A 54 2.90 -14.59 -15.41
CA SER A 54 3.21 -14.56 -16.85
C SER A 54 3.17 -13.17 -17.49
N VAL A 55 2.58 -12.19 -16.80
CA VAL A 55 2.39 -10.83 -17.32
C VAL A 55 3.54 -9.94 -16.86
N THR A 56 4.06 -9.11 -17.76
CA THR A 56 5.15 -8.17 -17.43
C THR A 56 4.72 -7.17 -16.35
N SER A 57 5.66 -6.76 -15.50
CA SER A 57 5.42 -5.77 -14.44
C SER A 57 4.86 -4.46 -14.99
N ARG A 58 5.29 -4.04 -16.20
CA ARG A 58 4.78 -2.85 -16.88
C ARG A 58 3.28 -2.96 -17.19
N LEU A 59 2.85 -4.09 -17.74
CA LEU A 59 1.43 -4.29 -18.05
C LEU A 59 0.58 -4.39 -16.77
N LYS A 60 1.11 -5.04 -15.72
CA LYS A 60 0.45 -5.05 -14.39
C LYS A 60 0.28 -3.65 -13.80
N GLU A 61 1.26 -2.76 -13.95
CA GLU A 61 1.15 -1.36 -13.51
C GLU A 61 0.10 -0.58 -14.30
N ILE A 62 0.09 -0.70 -15.65
CA ILE A 62 -0.92 -0.05 -16.49
C ILE A 62 -2.34 -0.47 -16.08
N LEU A 63 -2.57 -1.76 -15.84
CA LEU A 63 -3.86 -2.27 -15.38
C LEU A 63 -4.22 -1.73 -13.99
N ARG A 64 -3.27 -1.68 -13.05
CA ARG A 64 -3.51 -1.11 -11.70
C ARG A 64 -3.91 0.35 -11.76
N LEU A 65 -3.20 1.17 -12.55
CA LEU A 65 -3.54 2.57 -12.75
C LEU A 65 -4.94 2.73 -13.38
N ARG A 66 -5.28 1.90 -14.37
CA ARG A 66 -6.62 1.96 -14.99
C ARG A 66 -7.72 1.59 -14.00
N VAL A 67 -7.52 0.54 -13.20
CA VAL A 67 -8.48 0.14 -12.16
C VAL A 67 -8.61 1.23 -11.10
N ALA A 68 -7.50 1.84 -10.67
CA ALA A 68 -7.52 2.95 -9.71
C ALA A 68 -8.33 4.15 -10.24
N GLN A 69 -8.11 4.54 -11.50
CA GLN A 69 -8.89 5.60 -12.16
C GLN A 69 -10.39 5.28 -12.20
N LEU A 70 -10.76 4.05 -12.55
CA LEU A 70 -12.16 3.63 -12.61
C LEU A 70 -12.83 3.61 -11.23
N ASN A 71 -12.05 3.50 -10.15
CA ASN A 71 -12.53 3.50 -8.77
C ASN A 71 -12.31 4.84 -8.07
N THR A 72 -11.93 5.91 -8.79
CA THR A 72 -11.61 7.22 -8.19
C THR A 72 -10.67 7.10 -6.99
N CYS A 73 -9.65 6.24 -7.14
CA CYS A 73 -8.62 6.04 -6.12
C CYS A 73 -7.46 7.01 -6.39
N ASP A 74 -7.41 8.08 -5.58
CA ASP A 74 -6.51 9.24 -5.78
C ASP A 74 -5.23 9.20 -4.93
N PHE A 75 -4.92 8.05 -4.32
CA PHE A 75 -3.74 7.84 -3.47
C PHE A 75 -2.45 7.65 -4.28
#